data_AF-A0A820NHT5-F1
#
_entry.id   AF-A0A820NHT5-F1
#
_cell.length_a   1.000
_cell.length_b   1.000
_cell.length_c   1.000
_cell.angle_alpha   90.00
_cell.angle_beta   90.00
_cell.angle_gamma   90.00
#
_symmetry.space_group_name_H-M   'P 1'
#
loop_
_entity.id
_entity.type
_entity.pdbx_description
1 polymer ?
#
loop_
_entity_poly.entity_id
_entity_poly.type
_entity_poly.pdbx_seq_one_letter_code
_entity_poly.pdbx_strand_id
1 'polypeptide(L)' 'MEGGGDSLVKCFSLWLHGNENEHLQIRECIVKELFDNQKKYGLELNKSEKFKLRILKQTGMLLIPEAVAAFANLYKCE' A
#
# COMPACT_ATOMS: atom_id res chain seq x y z
N MET A 1 0.66 -14.75 11.17
CA MET A 1 -0.08 -13.98 10.16
C MET A 1 -0.68 -14.98 9.20
N GLU A 2 -2.00 -14.97 9.02
CA GLU A 2 -2.63 -15.81 7.99
C GLU A 2 -2.13 -15.34 6.60
N GLY A 3 -1.67 -16.28 5.78
CA GLY A 3 -1.18 -15.97 4.44
C GLY A 3 -2.30 -15.41 3.56
N GLY A 4 -2.03 -14.35 2.80
CA GLY A 4 -3.01 -13.71 1.92
C GLY A 4 -2.55 -12.33 1.44
N GLY A 5 -3.28 -11.73 0.49
CA GLY A 5 -2.88 -10.44 -0.11
C GLY A 5 -2.95 -9.25 0.85
N ASP A 6 -3.53 -9.40 2.04
CA ASP A 6 -3.51 -8.39 3.10
C ASP A 6 -2.33 -8.52 4.07
N SER A 7 -1.55 -9.61 4.00
CA SER A 7 -0.45 -9.89 4.94
C SER A 7 0.53 -8.74 5.09
N LEU A 8 0.98 -8.14 3.99
CA LEU A 8 1.90 -6.99 4.02
C LEU A 8 1.32 -5.80 4.78
N VAL A 9 0.04 -5.48 4.55
CA VAL A 9 -0.60 -4.31 5.16
C VAL A 9 -0.97 -4.57 6.62
N LYS A 10 -1.25 -5.83 6.97
CA LYS A 10 -1.36 -6.30 8.35
C LYS A 10 -0.04 -6.15 9.10
N CYS A 11 1.10 -6.50 8.48
CA CYS A 11 2.44 -6.21 9.05
C CYS A 11 2.61 -4.72 9.34
N PHE A 12 2.24 -3.86 8.39
CA PHE A 12 2.35 -2.41 8.55
C PHE A 12 1.47 -1.90 9.70
N SER A 13 0.24 -2.39 9.81
CA SER A 13 -0.64 -2.07 10.93
C SER A 13 -0.05 -2.51 12.27
N LEU A 14 0.48 -3.73 12.34
CA LEU A 14 1.12 -4.24 13.54
C LEU A 14 2.32 -3.39 13.95
N TRP A 15 3.14 -2.98 12.98
CA TRP A 15 4.30 -2.12 13.23
C TRP A 15 3.90 -0.75 13.80
N LEU A 16 2.89 -0.10 13.21
CA LEU A 16 2.48 1.26 13.61
C LEU A 16 1.62 1.30 14.87
N HIS A 17 0.74 0.31 15.04
CA HIS A 17 -0.36 0.36 16.01
C HIS A 17 -0.37 -0.81 17.00
N GLY A 18 0.56 -1.76 16.88
CA GLY A 18 0.60 -2.96 17.73
C GLY A 18 -0.54 -3.95 17.48
N ASN A 19 -1.36 -3.75 16.43
CA ASN A 19 -2.48 -4.62 16.07
C ASN A 19 -2.76 -4.59 14.55
N GLU A 20 -3.56 -5.52 14.03
CA GLU A 20 -3.84 -5.64 12.59
C GLU A 20 -5.03 -4.80 12.09
N ASN A 21 -5.79 -4.12 12.95
CA ASN A 21 -7.12 -3.60 12.62
C ASN A 21 -7.11 -2.43 11.61
N GLU A 22 -6.01 -1.68 11.55
CA GLU A 22 -5.89 -0.49 10.69
C GLU A 22 -5.39 -0.82 9.28
N HIS A 23 -5.24 -2.12 8.94
CA HIS A 23 -4.66 -2.55 7.68
C HIS A 23 -5.41 -2.00 6.45
N LEU A 24 -6.73 -1.79 6.53
CA LEU A 24 -7.53 -1.27 5.41
C LEU A 24 -7.24 0.21 5.18
N GLN A 25 -7.17 1.00 6.25
CA GLN A 25 -6.84 2.41 6.17
C GLN A 25 -5.42 2.61 5.64
N ILE A 26 -4.46 1.83 6.14
CA ILE A 26 -3.07 1.87 5.67
C ILE A 26 -2.99 1.52 4.18
N ARG A 27 -3.73 0.50 3.73
CA ARG A 27 -3.83 0.12 2.30
C ARG A 27 -4.30 1.30 1.46
N GLU A 28 -5.38 1.95 1.89
CA GLU A 28 -5.92 3.10 1.16
C GLU A 28 -4.91 4.26 1.09
N CYS A 29 -4.25 4.59 2.20
CA CYS A 29 -3.21 5.62 2.24
C CYS A 29 -2.05 5.31 1.29
N ILE A 30 -1.55 4.08 1.29
CA ILE A 30 -0.45 3.65 0.41
C ILE A 30 -0.86 3.75 -1.06
N VAL A 31 -2.03 3.21 -1.43
CA VAL A 31 -2.48 3.24 -2.83
C VAL A 31 -2.71 4.68 -3.30
N LYS A 32 -3.23 5.53 -2.43
CA LYS A 32 -3.40 6.96 -2.72
C LYS A 32 -2.04 7.65 -2.92
N GLU A 33 -1.07 7.41 -2.05
CA GLU A 33 0.28 7.95 -2.18
C GLU A 33 0.95 7.53 -3.49
N LEU A 34 0.86 6.25 -3.87
CA LEU A 34 1.38 5.75 -5.15
C LEU A 34 0.68 6.39 -6.35
N PHE A 35 -0.62 6.67 -6.24
CA PHE A 35 -1.39 7.30 -7.32
C PHE A 35 -1.05 8.77 -7.49
N ASP A 36 -1.01 9.51 -6.38
CA ASP A 36 -0.80 10.96 -6.36
C ASP A 36 0.68 11.32 -6.63
N ASN A 37 1.60 10.48 -6.16
CA ASN A 37 3.05 10.70 -6.24
C ASN A 37 3.78 9.67 -7.13
N GLN A 38 3.11 9.09 -8.13
CA GLN A 38 3.63 8.00 -8.99
C GLN A 38 5.09 8.21 -9.48
N LYS A 39 5.45 9.43 -9.89
CA LYS A 39 6.82 9.74 -10.38
C LYS A 39 7.90 9.57 -9.31
N LYS A 40 7.58 9.82 -8.04
CA LYS A 40 8.51 9.64 -6.90
C LYS A 40 8.95 8.19 -6.76
N TYR A 41 8.07 7.26 -7.15
CA TYR A 41 8.28 5.82 -7.05
C TYR A 41 8.71 5.21 -8.40
N GLY A 42 9.06 6.03 -9.39
CA GLY A 42 9.43 5.53 -10.73
C GLY A 42 8.26 4.95 -11.53
N LEU A 43 7.02 5.25 -11.15
CA LEU A 43 5.82 4.73 -11.80
C LEU A 43 5.35 5.66 -12.93
N GLU A 44 5.42 5.16 -14.16
CA GLU A 44 4.91 5.82 -15.36
C GLU A 44 3.54 5.26 -15.77
N LEU A 45 2.52 5.50 -14.94
CA LEU A 45 1.22 4.84 -15.11
C LEU A 45 0.39 5.44 -16.26
N ASN A 46 0.07 4.61 -17.24
CA ASN A 46 -0.96 4.86 -18.24
C ASN A 46 -2.37 4.63 -17.67
N LYS A 47 -3.43 4.85 -18.47
CA LYS A 47 -4.82 4.71 -18.02
C LYS A 47 -5.16 3.32 -17.46
N SER A 48 -4.63 2.26 -18.07
CA SER A 48 -4.86 0.87 -17.64
C SER A 48 -4.13 0.58 -16.32
N GLU A 49 -2.90 1.05 -16.19
CA GLU A 49 -2.10 0.87 -14.97
C GLU A 49 -2.66 1.66 -13.80
N LYS A 50 -3.17 2.87 -14.05
CA LYS A 50 -3.94 3.64 -13.05
C LYS A 50 -5.18 2.91 -12.57
N PHE A 51 -5.88 2.20 -13.46
CA PHE A 51 -7.01 1.37 -13.07
C PHE A 51 -6.57 0.17 -12.23
N LYS A 52 -5.50 -0.54 -12.64
CA LYS A 52 -4.91 -1.63 -11.85
C LYS A 52 -4.49 -1.17 -10.45
N LEU A 53 -3.83 -0.02 -10.34
CA LEU A 53 -3.42 0.54 -9.05
C LEU A 53 -4.65 0.83 -8.15
N ARG A 54 -5.74 1.35 -8.72
CA ARG A 54 -6.99 1.58 -7.97
C ARG A 54 -7.63 0.28 -7.47
N ILE A 55 -7.52 -0.81 -8.22
CA ILE A 55 -8.02 -2.13 -7.79
C ILE A 55 -7.28 -2.62 -6.54
N LEU A 56 -6.01 -2.25 -6.35
CA LEU A 56 -5.24 -2.65 -5.16
C LEU A 56 -5.79 -2.11 -3.84
N LYS A 57 -6.78 -1.20 -3.87
CA LYS A 57 -7.55 -0.82 -2.68
C LYS A 57 -8.41 -1.96 -2.12
N GLN A 58 -8.75 -2.94 -2.95
CA GLN A 58 -9.57 -4.08 -2.55
C GLN A 58 -8.79 -5.01 -1.59
N THR A 59 -9.52 -5.59 -0.64
CA THR A 59 -9.00 -6.57 0.32
C THR A 59 -8.56 -7.84 -0.38
N GLY A 60 -7.55 -8.50 0.16
CA GLY A 60 -7.00 -9.74 -0.40
C GLY A 60 -6.13 -9.56 -1.64
N MET A 61 -5.99 -8.33 -2.17
CA MET A 61 -5.10 -8.04 -3.29
C MET A 61 -3.68 -7.77 -2.80
N LEU A 62 -2.68 -8.43 -3.39
CA LEU A 62 -1.28 -8.17 -3.06
C LEU A 62 -0.87 -6.78 -3.58
N LEU A 63 -0.25 -5.97 -2.71
CA LEU A 63 0.31 -4.68 -3.11
C LEU A 63 1.59 -4.87 -3.95
N ILE A 64 1.88 -3.90 -4.80
CA ILE A 64 3.12 -3.85 -5.59
C ILE A 64 4.33 -3.52 -4.70
N PRO A 65 5.58 -3.86 -5.09
CA PRO A 65 6.77 -3.64 -4.27
C PRO A 65 6.95 -2.19 -3.80
N GLU A 66 6.57 -1.21 -4.63
CA GLU A 66 6.66 0.23 -4.33
C GLU A 66 5.80 0.63 -3.12
N ALA A 67 4.83 -0.20 -2.72
CA ALA A 67 4.04 0.00 -1.52
C ALA A 67 4.88 0.09 -0.25
N VAL A 68 6.01 -0.63 -0.18
CA VAL A 68 6.93 -0.57 0.97
C VAL A 68 7.59 0.82 1.06
N ALA A 69 8.06 1.34 -0.08
CA ALA A 69 8.64 2.68 -0.14
C ALA A 69 7.59 3.76 0.13
N ALA A 70 6.36 3.62 -0.40
CA ALA A 70 5.26 4.54 -0.12
C ALA A 70 4.87 4.53 1.36
N PHE A 71 4.80 3.35 1.98
CA PHE A 71 4.58 3.21 3.42
C PHE A 71 5.66 3.93 4.23
N ALA A 72 6.95 3.66 3.96
CA ALA A 72 8.05 4.30 4.67
C ALA A 72 8.00 5.84 4.56
N ASN A 73 7.66 6.35 3.38
CA ASN A 73 7.50 7.78 3.15
C ASN A 73 6.31 8.40 3.90
N LEU A 74 5.15 7.72 3.94
CA LEU A 74 3.95 8.20 4.62
C LEU A 74 4.13 8.29 6.13
N TYR A 75 4.76 7.27 6.72
CA TYR A 75 4.85 7.12 8.17
C TYR A 75 6.24 7.47 8.72
N LYS A 76 7.12 8.04 7.89
CA LYS A 76 8.49 8.47 8.23
C LYS A 76 9.27 7.36 8.94
N CYS A 77 9.15 6.13 8.44
CA CYS A 77 9.95 5.03 8.93
C CYS A 77 11.35 5.16 8.35
N GLU A 78 12.37 5.17 9.21
CA GLU A 78 13.80 5.15 8.83
C GLU A 78 14.29 3.73 8.52
#